data_AF-A0A2T9Z1N2-F1
#
_entry.id   AF-A0A2T9Z1N2-F1
#
_cell.length_a   1.000
_cell.length_b   1.000
_cell.length_c   1.000
_cell.angle_alpha   90.00
_cell.angle_beta   90.00
_cell.angle_gamma   90.00
#
_symmetry.space_group_name_H-M   'P 1'
#
loop_
_entity.id
_entity.type
_entity.pdbx_description
1 polymer ?
#
loop_
_entity_poly.entity_id
_entity_poly.type
_entity_poly.pdbx_seq_one_letter_code
_entity_poly.pdbx_strand_id
1 'polypeptide(L)'
;NSNMHISKFLTFLSIASLASSLPLNVTVGCDPEAFIQIKKNSVANTRVVSNMYNYQASSFNSNSNSQVCQPFSIDFGSATDFSMFDVEYCPNNARLSNGLLQLDLTKECGTTLIYNQPIRRGRVDVVMKPAPSSGSVTALVFSGPPPSDEIDIEFVGRDPTQVQSMYFVKGSRIELQSQFHSSFPVSDMTKVFNTYSFELTDKAVNWFLNGDLVRTLPNKGSLTFPGDITNFRFGVWDGSNTSGWAGTIDWSIGSRSAFIKSISIKPYC
;
A
#
# COMPACT_ATOMS: atom_id res chain seq x y z
N ASN A 1 18.28 -21.76 -5.51
CA ASN A 1 17.62 -21.74 -4.18
C ASN A 1 17.13 -20.34 -3.86
N SER A 2 16.14 -19.86 -4.61
CA SER A 2 15.69 -18.47 -4.59
C SER A 2 14.16 -18.40 -4.82
N ASN A 3 13.42 -19.33 -4.21
CA ASN A 3 11.96 -19.46 -4.32
C ASN A 3 11.28 -19.34 -2.94
N MET A 4 11.59 -18.27 -2.21
CA MET A 4 10.82 -17.85 -1.03
C MET A 4 11.08 -16.36 -0.84
N HIS A 5 10.04 -15.55 -0.62
CA HIS A 5 10.03 -14.07 -0.61
C HIS A 5 9.63 -13.37 -1.92
N ILE A 6 8.69 -13.95 -2.66
CA ILE A 6 7.80 -13.15 -3.51
C ILE A 6 6.58 -12.76 -2.67
N SER A 7 6.52 -11.46 -2.37
CA SER A 7 5.31 -10.68 -2.07
C SER A 7 4.70 -10.72 -0.66
N LYS A 8 4.88 -9.60 0.05
CA LYS A 8 3.97 -9.11 1.09
C LYS A 8 2.98 -8.04 0.56
N PHE A 9 2.76 -7.97 -0.75
CA PHE A 9 1.83 -7.05 -1.40
C PHE A 9 0.82 -7.75 -2.35
N LEU A 10 0.90 -9.08 -2.55
CA LEU A 10 0.11 -9.86 -3.51
C LEU A 10 -0.65 -11.05 -2.89
N THR A 11 -0.77 -11.15 -1.56
CA THR A 11 -1.37 -12.37 -0.96
C THR A 11 -2.90 -12.49 -1.12
N PHE A 12 -3.60 -11.58 -1.82
CA PHE A 12 -5.06 -11.70 -1.98
C PHE A 12 -5.62 -11.45 -3.39
N LEU A 13 -4.90 -11.91 -4.44
CA LEU A 13 -5.42 -11.88 -5.82
C LEU A 13 -5.57 -13.25 -6.51
N SER A 14 -5.42 -14.38 -5.81
CA SER A 14 -5.40 -15.72 -6.46
C SER A 14 -6.39 -16.78 -5.96
N ILE A 15 -7.42 -16.44 -5.16
CA ILE A 15 -8.42 -17.45 -4.69
C ILE A 15 -9.84 -17.19 -5.27
N ALA A 16 -9.96 -16.55 -6.43
CA ALA A 16 -11.27 -16.23 -7.02
C ALA A 16 -11.59 -16.94 -8.35
N SER A 17 -10.75 -17.84 -8.88
CA SER A 17 -11.03 -18.44 -10.21
C SER A 17 -11.08 -19.98 -10.30
N LEU A 18 -11.17 -20.70 -9.19
CA LEU A 18 -11.30 -22.17 -9.22
C LEU A 18 -12.42 -22.64 -8.30
N ALA A 19 -13.65 -22.28 -8.63
CA ALA A 19 -14.85 -22.93 -8.12
C ALA A 19 -16.01 -22.78 -9.13
N SER A 20 -15.82 -23.30 -10.33
CA SER A 20 -16.92 -23.49 -11.30
C SER A 20 -16.97 -24.94 -11.77
N SER A 21 -17.25 -25.84 -10.83
CA SER A 21 -17.91 -27.11 -11.11
C SER A 21 -18.18 -27.84 -9.80
N LEU A 22 -19.43 -27.83 -9.36
CA LEU A 22 -20.19 -28.91 -8.71
C LEU A 22 -21.30 -28.30 -7.83
N PRO A 23 -22.57 -28.76 -7.93
CA PRO A 23 -23.66 -28.23 -7.15
C PRO A 23 -23.74 -28.98 -5.81
N LEU A 24 -23.61 -28.27 -4.69
CA LEU A 24 -23.98 -28.82 -3.39
C LEU A 24 -24.77 -27.76 -2.60
N ASN A 25 -26.08 -27.99 -2.53
CA ASN A 25 -26.97 -27.38 -1.56
C ASN A 25 -26.42 -27.58 -0.16
N VAL A 26 -26.14 -26.49 0.56
CA VAL A 26 -26.09 -26.53 2.03
C VAL A 26 -26.81 -25.31 2.58
N THR A 27 -27.88 -25.61 3.29
CA THR A 27 -28.73 -24.72 4.06
C THR A 27 -27.97 -24.10 5.24
N VAL A 28 -28.32 -22.86 5.57
CA VAL A 28 -27.75 -22.06 6.66
C VAL A 28 -28.09 -22.68 8.03
N GLY A 29 -27.08 -22.86 8.89
CA GLY A 29 -27.25 -23.23 10.29
C GLY A 29 -25.96 -23.03 11.09
N CYS A 30 -26.02 -22.23 12.16
CA CYS A 30 -24.92 -22.10 13.13
C CYS A 30 -24.92 -23.33 14.04
N ASP A 31 -23.81 -24.06 14.12
CA ASP A 31 -23.60 -25.13 15.10
C ASP A 31 -22.17 -25.02 15.70
N PRO A 32 -22.00 -24.83 17.03
CA PRO A 32 -20.69 -24.58 17.65
C PRO A 32 -19.78 -25.79 17.86
N GLU A 33 -20.12 -27.01 17.44
CA GLU A 33 -19.33 -28.22 17.78
C GLU A 33 -18.47 -28.85 16.67
N ALA A 34 -18.17 -28.13 15.58
CA ALA A 34 -17.22 -28.60 14.56
C ALA A 34 -15.75 -28.29 14.89
N PHE A 35 -15.31 -28.56 16.12
CA PHE A 35 -13.89 -28.61 16.49
C PHE A 35 -13.61 -30.03 17.03
N ILE A 36 -12.52 -30.64 16.55
CA ILE A 36 -11.99 -32.00 16.87
C ILE A 36 -12.30 -33.03 15.76
N GLN A 37 -11.58 -32.96 14.64
CA GLN A 37 -11.08 -34.15 13.91
C GLN A 37 -10.01 -33.77 12.87
N ILE A 38 -8.90 -33.13 13.28
CA ILE A 38 -7.63 -33.21 12.51
C ILE A 38 -6.46 -33.28 13.50
N LYS A 39 -6.30 -34.44 14.14
CA LYS A 39 -5.02 -34.86 14.73
C LYS A 39 -4.78 -36.32 14.36
N LYS A 40 -4.15 -36.53 13.20
CA LYS A 40 -3.27 -37.66 12.86
C LYS A 40 -2.77 -37.48 11.42
N ASN A 41 -1.64 -36.77 11.30
CA ASN A 41 -0.61 -36.89 10.25
C ASN A 41 0.06 -35.53 9.94
N SER A 42 1.02 -35.14 10.78
CA SER A 42 2.34 -34.61 10.40
C SER A 42 2.98 -33.89 11.59
N VAL A 43 3.82 -34.61 12.34
CA VAL A 43 4.64 -34.08 13.44
C VAL A 43 5.83 -33.23 12.91
N ALA A 44 5.78 -32.80 11.65
CA ALA A 44 6.84 -32.02 11.00
C ALA A 44 6.55 -30.51 10.88
N ASN A 45 5.31 -30.05 11.13
CA ASN A 45 4.93 -28.65 10.93
C ASN A 45 4.92 -27.77 12.19
N THR A 46 5.08 -28.34 13.39
CA THR A 46 4.94 -27.55 14.63
C THR A 46 6.20 -26.74 15.00
N ARG A 47 7.36 -27.04 14.40
CA ARG A 47 8.63 -26.31 14.64
C ARG A 47 8.84 -25.11 13.70
N VAL A 48 8.15 -25.09 12.56
CA VAL A 48 8.25 -23.96 11.59
C VAL A 48 7.27 -22.85 11.96
N VAL A 49 6.08 -23.19 12.50
CA VAL A 49 5.07 -22.20 12.88
C VAL A 49 5.43 -21.48 14.20
N SER A 50 6.11 -22.16 15.12
CA SER A 50 6.57 -21.56 16.39
C SER A 50 7.72 -20.56 16.23
N ASN A 51 8.56 -20.72 15.20
CA ASN A 51 9.67 -19.80 14.94
C ASN A 51 9.29 -18.56 14.13
N MET A 52 8.14 -18.53 13.44
CA MET A 52 7.63 -17.30 12.81
C MET A 52 6.99 -16.34 13.82
N TYR A 53 6.38 -16.86 14.89
CA TYR A 53 5.81 -16.02 15.96
C TYR A 53 6.89 -15.43 16.89
N ASN A 54 8.03 -16.10 17.06
CA ASN A 54 9.07 -15.67 17.99
C ASN A 54 10.14 -14.73 17.39
N TYR A 55 10.16 -14.51 16.07
CA TYR A 55 11.09 -13.55 15.44
C TYR A 55 10.56 -12.11 15.42
N GLN A 56 9.29 -11.86 15.76
CA GLN A 56 8.70 -10.52 15.78
C GLN A 56 8.53 -9.91 17.18
N ALA A 57 8.96 -10.60 18.24
CA ALA A 57 8.78 -10.13 19.62
C ALA A 57 10.03 -9.46 20.23
N SER A 58 11.16 -9.38 19.52
CA SER A 58 12.44 -8.92 20.11
C SER A 58 12.96 -7.56 19.64
N SER A 59 12.16 -6.73 18.95
CA SER A 59 12.59 -5.34 18.67
C SER A 59 11.49 -4.27 18.68
N PHE A 60 10.24 -4.60 19.04
CA PHE A 60 9.22 -3.57 19.29
C PHE A 60 9.10 -3.32 20.79
N ASN A 61 9.79 -2.27 21.25
CA ASN A 61 9.63 -1.73 22.58
C ASN A 61 8.20 -1.18 22.72
N SER A 62 7.34 -1.92 23.40
CA SER A 62 5.90 -1.70 23.53
C SER A 62 5.54 -0.58 24.50
N ASN A 63 6.09 0.64 24.32
CA ASN A 63 5.90 1.72 25.30
C ASN A 63 5.55 3.12 24.75
N SER A 64 5.05 3.23 23.51
CA SER A 64 4.10 4.32 23.16
C SER A 64 3.32 4.00 21.86
N ASN A 65 2.26 3.21 21.96
CA ASN A 65 1.34 2.90 20.84
C ASN A 65 0.37 4.05 20.47
N SER A 66 0.60 5.24 21.03
CA SER A 66 -0.18 6.47 20.80
C SER A 66 0.30 7.17 19.53
N GLN A 67 -0.64 7.66 18.71
CA GLN A 67 -0.33 8.52 17.57
C GLN A 67 0.54 9.70 18.01
N VAL A 68 1.57 10.00 17.21
CA VAL A 68 2.38 11.21 17.43
C VAL A 68 1.62 12.40 16.86
N CYS A 69 1.32 13.40 17.69
CA CYS A 69 0.46 14.54 17.32
C CYS A 69 1.24 15.76 16.79
N GLN A 70 2.46 15.55 16.30
CA GLN A 70 3.28 16.61 15.73
C GLN A 70 3.21 16.56 14.20
N PRO A 71 2.81 17.64 13.53
CA PRO A 71 2.94 17.74 12.08
C PRO A 71 4.40 17.55 11.66
N PHE A 72 4.59 16.83 10.56
CA PHE A 72 5.88 16.62 9.93
C PHE A 72 5.81 17.12 8.49
N SER A 73 6.87 17.80 8.03
CA SER A 73 7.00 18.15 6.62
C SER A 73 8.46 18.13 6.21
N ILE A 74 8.72 17.66 5.00
CA ILE A 74 10.04 17.61 4.39
C ILE A 74 9.97 18.07 2.94
N ASP A 75 10.86 18.99 2.57
CA ASP A 75 11.17 19.37 1.19
C ASP A 75 12.55 18.81 0.83
N PHE A 76 12.57 17.83 -0.09
CA PHE A 76 13.79 17.15 -0.49
C PHE A 76 14.76 18.04 -1.27
N GLY A 77 14.33 19.24 -1.71
CA GLY A 77 15.21 20.26 -2.28
C GLY A 77 16.22 20.82 -1.27
N SER A 78 15.92 20.71 0.03
CA SER A 78 16.77 21.17 1.13
C SER A 78 17.21 20.06 2.09
N ALA A 79 16.61 18.87 1.98
CA ALA A 79 16.92 17.75 2.86
C ALA A 79 18.28 17.14 2.55
N THR A 80 19.00 16.75 3.60
CA THR A 80 20.29 16.03 3.50
C THR A 80 20.12 14.52 3.68
N ASP A 81 18.99 14.08 4.23
CA ASP A 81 18.63 12.68 4.42
C ASP A 81 17.10 12.50 4.35
N PHE A 82 16.64 11.25 4.45
CA PHE A 82 15.22 10.88 4.55
C PHE A 82 14.99 9.93 5.73
N SER A 83 15.74 10.11 6.82
CA SER A 83 15.77 9.22 8.00
C SER A 83 14.44 9.08 8.74
N MET A 84 13.47 9.95 8.47
CA MET A 84 12.08 9.83 8.95
C MET A 84 11.31 8.68 8.28
N PHE A 85 11.90 8.06 7.25
CA PHE A 85 11.32 6.94 6.53
C PHE A 85 12.27 5.75 6.56
N ASP A 86 11.82 4.63 7.13
CA ASP A 86 12.57 3.38 7.05
C ASP A 86 12.36 2.77 5.66
N VAL A 87 13.43 2.22 5.07
CA VAL A 87 13.31 1.51 3.80
C VAL A 87 13.05 0.03 4.07
N GLU A 88 11.80 -0.39 3.89
CA GLU A 88 11.34 -1.76 4.18
C GLU A 88 11.88 -2.76 3.15
N TYR A 89 12.09 -2.32 1.90
CA TYR A 89 12.48 -3.20 0.80
C TYR A 89 13.38 -2.51 -0.23
N CYS A 90 14.39 -3.25 -0.71
CA CYS A 90 15.33 -2.84 -1.76
C CYS A 90 15.95 -1.43 -1.53
N PRO A 91 16.76 -1.25 -0.46
CA PRO A 91 17.22 0.06 0.01
C PRO A 91 18.05 0.84 -1.00
N ASN A 92 18.80 0.16 -1.87
CA ASN A 92 19.61 0.80 -2.90
C ASN A 92 18.77 1.55 -3.95
N ASN A 93 17.47 1.27 -4.03
CA ASN A 93 16.54 1.89 -4.96
C ASN A 93 15.83 3.12 -4.37
N ALA A 94 16.18 3.55 -3.15
CA ALA A 94 15.73 4.81 -2.56
C ALA A 94 16.95 5.71 -2.30
N ARG A 95 16.97 6.91 -2.88
CA ARG A 95 18.06 7.88 -2.65
C ARG A 95 17.63 9.33 -2.84
N LEU A 96 18.37 10.25 -2.23
CA LEU A 96 18.31 11.64 -2.62
C LEU A 96 19.13 11.87 -3.89
N SER A 97 18.53 12.58 -4.85
CA SER A 97 19.15 12.91 -6.13
C SER A 97 18.52 14.19 -6.67
N ASN A 98 19.34 15.18 -7.02
CA ASN A 98 18.89 16.46 -7.60
C ASN A 98 17.77 17.17 -6.81
N GLY A 99 17.86 17.15 -5.47
CA GLY A 99 16.86 17.77 -4.60
C GLY A 99 15.52 17.04 -4.55
N LEU A 100 15.52 15.73 -4.85
CA LEU A 100 14.33 14.88 -4.85
C LEU A 100 14.64 13.57 -4.13
N LEU A 101 13.63 12.96 -3.51
CA LEU A 101 13.68 11.55 -3.16
C LEU A 101 13.30 10.74 -4.42
N GLN A 102 14.27 10.02 -4.97
CA GLN A 102 14.12 9.16 -6.14
C GLN A 102 13.87 7.72 -5.69
N LEU A 103 12.81 7.11 -6.21
CA LEU A 103 12.44 5.71 -6.00
C LEU A 103 12.57 4.97 -7.32
N ASP A 104 13.47 4.00 -7.38
CA ASP A 104 13.74 3.24 -8.59
C ASP A 104 13.05 1.88 -8.61
N LEU A 105 12.59 1.52 -9.80
CA LEU A 105 12.10 0.22 -10.18
C LEU A 105 13.07 -0.36 -11.21
N THR A 106 13.90 -1.30 -10.75
CA THR A 106 14.84 -2.06 -11.57
C THR A 106 14.29 -3.47 -11.80
N LYS A 107 14.95 -4.23 -12.68
CA LYS A 107 14.55 -5.62 -12.99
C LYS A 107 14.57 -6.51 -11.75
N GLU A 108 15.41 -6.19 -10.78
CA GLU A 108 15.59 -6.93 -9.55
C GLU A 108 14.50 -6.62 -8.53
N CYS A 109 14.20 -5.32 -8.31
CA CYS A 109 13.19 -4.90 -7.36
C CYS A 109 12.73 -3.45 -7.56
N GLY A 110 11.53 -3.16 -7.03
CA GLY A 110 11.13 -1.82 -6.62
C GLY A 110 11.47 -1.56 -5.15
N THR A 111 11.08 -0.40 -4.60
CA THR A 111 11.34 -0.05 -3.19
C THR A 111 10.08 0.36 -2.46
N THR A 112 10.04 0.10 -1.15
CA THR A 112 8.97 0.50 -0.23
C THR A 112 9.59 1.21 0.96
N LEU A 113 9.07 2.38 1.28
CA LEU A 113 9.41 3.16 2.46
C LEU A 113 8.20 3.24 3.39
N ILE A 114 8.46 3.33 4.68
CA ILE A 114 7.47 3.49 5.74
C ILE A 114 7.82 4.69 6.61
N TYR A 115 6.84 5.54 6.90
CA TYR A 115 7.01 6.60 7.88
C TYR A 115 7.19 6.00 9.27
N ASN A 116 8.30 6.33 9.93
CA ASN A 116 8.72 5.65 11.16
C ASN A 116 7.94 6.09 12.43
N GLN A 117 6.93 6.95 12.29
CA GLN A 117 6.02 7.33 13.38
C GLN A 117 4.60 6.80 13.13
N PRO A 118 3.86 6.42 14.18
CA PRO A 118 2.49 5.94 14.04
C PRO A 118 1.54 7.06 13.61
N ILE A 119 0.67 6.74 12.64
CA ILE A 119 -0.44 7.59 12.18
C ILE A 119 -1.73 6.79 12.21
N ARG A 120 -2.75 7.27 12.92
CA ARG A 120 -4.09 6.63 12.97
C ARG A 120 -5.15 7.41 12.24
N ARG A 121 -5.06 8.74 12.29
CA ARG A 121 -5.91 9.69 11.56
C ARG A 121 -5.08 10.91 11.19
N GLY A 122 -5.51 11.63 10.17
CA GLY A 122 -4.79 12.80 9.68
C GLY A 122 -4.76 12.86 8.17
N ARG A 123 -3.96 13.79 7.68
CA ARG A 123 -3.77 14.05 6.25
C ARG A 123 -2.32 13.83 5.87
N VAL A 124 -2.11 13.19 4.72
CA VAL A 124 -0.81 13.11 4.06
C VAL A 124 -0.93 13.81 2.72
N ASP A 125 -0.01 14.71 2.41
CA ASP A 125 0.16 15.34 1.11
C ASP A 125 1.54 14.93 0.56
N VAL A 126 1.57 14.36 -0.66
CA VAL A 126 2.80 13.98 -1.35
C VAL A 126 2.87 14.71 -2.68
N VAL A 127 3.93 15.51 -2.88
CA VAL A 127 4.20 16.16 -4.16
C VAL A 127 5.16 15.28 -4.96
N MET A 128 4.68 14.63 -6.01
CA MET A 128 5.47 13.64 -6.74
C MET A 128 5.19 13.57 -8.25
N LYS A 129 6.14 12.97 -8.97
CA LYS A 129 5.94 12.35 -10.29
C LYS A 129 5.98 10.84 -10.11
N PRO A 130 4.91 10.10 -10.46
CA PRO A 130 4.94 8.65 -10.40
C PRO A 130 5.79 8.05 -11.52
N ALA A 131 6.18 6.79 -11.36
CA ALA A 131 6.93 6.04 -12.35
C ALA A 131 6.14 5.85 -13.65
N PRO A 132 6.77 6.06 -14.83
CA PRO A 132 6.09 5.93 -16.12
C PRO A 132 6.15 4.51 -16.68
N SER A 133 5.38 4.33 -17.76
CA SER A 133 5.33 3.13 -18.62
C SER A 133 4.56 1.94 -18.04
N SER A 134 4.05 1.13 -18.96
CA SER A 134 3.38 -0.14 -18.69
C SER A 134 4.14 -1.00 -17.67
N GLY A 135 3.38 -1.58 -16.76
CA GLY A 135 3.82 -2.48 -15.69
C GLY A 135 4.37 -1.78 -14.45
N SER A 136 4.75 -0.50 -14.50
CA SER A 136 5.16 0.23 -13.29
C SER A 136 3.95 0.67 -12.46
N VAL A 137 4.06 0.55 -11.14
CA VAL A 137 3.06 1.05 -10.19
C VAL A 137 3.75 1.89 -9.13
N THR A 138 3.26 3.11 -8.90
CA THR A 138 3.65 3.95 -7.76
C THR A 138 2.48 4.01 -6.78
N ALA A 139 2.70 3.69 -5.52
CA ALA A 139 1.65 3.58 -4.51
C ALA A 139 1.92 4.46 -3.30
N LEU A 140 0.86 5.09 -2.77
CA LEU A 140 0.80 5.72 -1.46
C LEU A 140 -0.29 5.01 -0.67
N VAL A 141 0.04 4.52 0.53
CA VAL A 141 -0.83 3.61 1.28
C VAL A 141 -0.87 3.99 2.75
N PHE A 142 -2.06 4.25 3.27
CA PHE A 142 -2.32 4.08 4.70
C PHE A 142 -2.64 2.61 4.95
N SER A 143 -2.01 2.00 5.96
CA SER A 143 -2.33 0.61 6.31
C SER A 143 -2.31 0.31 7.80
N GLY A 144 -3.02 -0.75 8.16
CA GLY A 144 -3.19 -1.27 9.51
C GLY A 144 -2.37 -2.53 9.80
N PRO A 145 -2.54 -3.11 11.00
CA PRO A 145 -2.06 -4.45 11.29
C PRO A 145 -2.86 -5.51 10.51
N PRO A 146 -2.26 -6.65 10.12
CA PRO A 146 -3.00 -7.74 9.49
C PRO A 146 -4.07 -8.36 10.40
N PRO A 147 -5.26 -8.73 9.89
CA PRO A 147 -5.73 -8.44 8.53
C PRO A 147 -5.96 -6.94 8.34
N SER A 148 -5.40 -6.40 7.26
CA SER A 148 -5.08 -4.98 7.12
C SER A 148 -6.30 -4.16 6.67
N ASP A 149 -6.56 -3.05 7.35
CA ASP A 149 -7.31 -1.96 6.73
C ASP A 149 -6.33 -1.17 5.85
N GLU A 150 -6.73 -0.83 4.63
CA GLU A 150 -5.86 -0.16 3.64
C GLU A 150 -6.62 0.94 2.91
N ILE A 151 -5.93 2.05 2.64
CA ILE A 151 -6.41 3.18 1.84
C ILE A 151 -5.31 3.50 0.84
N ASP A 152 -5.63 3.40 -0.44
CA ASP A 152 -4.65 3.44 -1.51
C ASP A 152 -4.83 4.66 -2.41
N ILE A 153 -3.70 5.20 -2.85
CA ILE A 153 -3.55 5.95 -4.10
C ILE A 153 -2.55 5.17 -4.95
N GLU A 154 -3.00 4.64 -6.09
CA GLU A 154 -2.16 3.88 -7.01
C GLU A 154 -2.10 4.56 -8.37
N PHE A 155 -0.89 4.84 -8.82
CA PHE A 155 -0.63 5.28 -10.18
C PHE A 155 -0.08 4.11 -10.99
N VAL A 156 -0.74 3.80 -12.11
CA VAL A 156 -0.33 2.73 -13.01
C VAL A 156 0.28 3.35 -14.26
N GLY A 157 1.58 3.17 -14.47
CA GLY A 157 2.32 3.85 -15.54
C GLY A 157 1.87 3.50 -16.96
N ARG A 158 1.03 2.48 -17.15
CA ARG A 158 0.40 2.17 -18.44
C ARG A 158 -0.57 3.26 -18.92
N ASP A 159 -1.17 3.99 -17.99
CA ASP A 159 -2.10 5.06 -18.28
C ASP A 159 -1.70 6.31 -17.49
N PRO A 160 -0.90 7.20 -18.09
CA PRO A 160 -0.35 8.33 -17.37
C PRO A 160 -1.36 9.46 -17.12
N THR A 161 -2.59 9.33 -17.61
CA THR A 161 -3.61 10.38 -17.58
C THR A 161 -4.43 10.40 -16.29
N GLN A 162 -4.33 9.35 -15.48
CA GLN A 162 -5.19 9.14 -14.32
C GLN A 162 -4.48 8.42 -13.17
N VAL A 163 -4.99 8.65 -11.95
CA VAL A 163 -4.60 7.95 -10.72
C VAL A 163 -5.80 7.22 -10.14
N GLN A 164 -5.56 6.10 -9.46
CA GLN A 164 -6.59 5.27 -8.85
C GLN A 164 -6.66 5.51 -7.34
N SER A 165 -7.87 5.41 -6.79
CA SER A 165 -8.11 5.28 -5.35
C SER A 165 -8.82 3.97 -5.06
N MET A 166 -8.41 3.29 -3.99
CA MET A 166 -8.98 2.04 -3.49
C MET A 166 -8.95 2.02 -1.96
N TYR A 167 -9.69 1.10 -1.37
CA TYR A 167 -9.56 0.75 0.04
C TYR A 167 -9.93 -0.70 0.30
N PHE A 168 -9.42 -1.23 1.41
CA PHE A 168 -9.68 -2.57 1.92
C PHE A 168 -10.00 -2.48 3.41
N VAL A 169 -10.87 -3.38 3.88
CA VAL A 169 -11.20 -3.51 5.30
C VAL A 169 -10.88 -4.92 5.72
N LYS A 170 -9.99 -5.09 6.69
CA LYS A 170 -9.51 -6.39 7.16
C LYS A 170 -9.10 -7.33 6.02
N GLY A 171 -8.31 -6.82 5.07
CA GLY A 171 -7.79 -7.53 3.90
C GLY A 171 -8.84 -7.84 2.84
N SER A 172 -10.09 -7.41 3.04
CA SER A 172 -11.19 -7.65 2.12
C SER A 172 -11.47 -6.42 1.30
N ARG A 173 -11.60 -6.64 -0.01
CA ARG A 173 -11.99 -5.59 -0.94
C ARG A 173 -13.48 -5.31 -0.79
N ILE A 174 -13.84 -4.08 -0.44
CA ILE A 174 -15.24 -3.69 -0.23
C ILE A 174 -15.89 -3.25 -1.55
N GLU A 175 -15.16 -2.55 -2.42
CA GLU A 175 -15.64 -2.13 -3.74
C GLU A 175 -15.09 -2.99 -4.88
N LEU A 176 -15.89 -3.25 -5.91
CA LEU A 176 -15.50 -4.08 -7.04
C LEU A 176 -14.54 -3.40 -8.03
N GLN A 177 -14.42 -2.08 -8.04
CA GLN A 177 -13.61 -1.32 -9.00
C GLN A 177 -12.94 -0.12 -8.32
N SER A 178 -11.76 0.25 -8.81
CA SER A 178 -11.08 1.48 -8.40
C SER A 178 -11.86 2.68 -8.91
N GLN A 179 -11.73 3.81 -8.22
CA GLN A 179 -12.16 5.10 -8.77
C GLN A 179 -10.96 5.81 -9.40
N PHE A 180 -11.15 6.39 -10.57
CA PHE A 180 -10.10 7.02 -11.37
C PHE A 180 -10.25 8.55 -11.34
N HIS A 181 -9.12 9.24 -11.23
CA HIS A 181 -9.05 10.69 -11.10
C HIS A 181 -8.03 11.26 -12.07
N SER A 182 -8.41 12.32 -12.78
CA SER A 182 -7.53 13.05 -13.69
C SER A 182 -7.40 14.51 -13.24
N SER A 183 -6.35 15.21 -13.68
CA SER A 183 -6.14 16.63 -13.36
C SER A 183 -6.06 17.42 -14.65
N PHE A 184 -7.02 18.30 -14.93
CA PHE A 184 -6.89 19.25 -16.03
C PHE A 184 -5.98 20.43 -15.60
N PRO A 185 -5.10 20.97 -16.46
CA PRO A 185 -4.81 20.59 -17.85
C PRO A 185 -3.69 19.53 -18.00
N VAL A 186 -3.34 18.81 -16.94
CA VAL A 186 -2.28 17.79 -16.94
C VAL A 186 -2.74 16.55 -17.72
N SER A 187 -2.19 16.38 -18.92
CA SER A 187 -2.45 15.20 -19.75
C SER A 187 -1.55 14.00 -19.44
N ASP A 188 -0.42 14.22 -18.75
CA ASP A 188 0.53 13.18 -18.40
C ASP A 188 1.14 13.48 -17.02
N MET A 189 0.65 12.79 -16.00
CA MET A 189 1.07 13.00 -14.62
C MET A 189 2.49 12.51 -14.33
N THR A 190 3.10 11.70 -15.20
CA THR A 190 4.50 11.24 -15.02
C THR A 190 5.51 12.34 -15.32
N LYS A 191 5.10 13.38 -16.06
CA LYS A 191 5.99 14.47 -16.51
C LYS A 191 6.02 15.66 -15.56
N VAL A 192 4.99 15.85 -14.76
CA VAL A 192 4.81 17.03 -13.90
C VAL A 192 4.55 16.64 -12.45
N PHE A 193 5.02 17.46 -11.52
CA PHE A 193 4.70 17.25 -10.10
C PHE A 193 3.24 17.57 -9.85
N ASN A 194 2.51 16.62 -9.29
CA ASN A 194 1.17 16.80 -8.76
C ASN A 194 1.19 16.56 -7.25
N THR A 195 0.20 17.11 -6.55
CA THR A 195 -0.04 16.82 -5.13
C THR A 195 -1.09 15.73 -5.02
N TYR A 196 -0.75 14.62 -4.40
CA TYR A 196 -1.66 13.52 -4.09
C TYR A 196 -1.86 13.47 -2.60
N SER A 197 -3.12 13.37 -2.18
CA SER A 197 -3.43 13.36 -0.76
C SER A 197 -4.52 12.38 -0.41
N PHE A 198 -4.40 11.78 0.77
CA PHE A 198 -5.55 11.22 1.47
C PHE A 198 -5.63 11.80 2.88
N GLU A 199 -6.85 11.90 3.37
CA GLU A 199 -7.19 12.32 4.71
C GLU A 199 -8.12 11.28 5.33
N LEU A 200 -7.75 10.78 6.50
CA LEU A 200 -8.56 9.90 7.31
C LEU A 200 -9.06 10.65 8.55
N THR A 201 -10.37 10.73 8.69
CA THR A 201 -11.08 11.26 9.86
C THR A 201 -11.99 10.20 10.45
N ASP A 202 -12.62 10.48 11.59
CA ASP A 202 -13.66 9.59 12.13
C ASP A 202 -14.89 9.46 11.24
N LYS A 203 -15.09 10.43 10.35
CA LYS A 203 -16.32 10.55 9.54
C LYS A 203 -16.13 10.06 8.12
N ALA A 204 -14.91 10.10 7.59
CA ALA A 204 -14.65 9.79 6.20
C ALA A 204 -13.16 9.54 5.91
N VAL A 205 -12.92 8.85 4.78
CA VAL A 205 -11.69 8.95 4.01
C VAL A 205 -11.94 9.91 2.85
N ASN A 206 -11.06 10.88 2.66
CA ASN A 206 -11.09 11.83 1.56
C ASN A 206 -9.82 11.68 0.72
N TRP A 207 -9.95 11.67 -0.60
CA TRP A 207 -8.83 11.69 -1.54
C TRP A 207 -8.82 13.02 -2.29
N PHE A 208 -7.62 13.57 -2.46
CA PHE A 208 -7.42 14.83 -3.17
C PHE A 208 -6.36 14.69 -4.26
N LEU A 209 -6.55 15.47 -5.32
CA LEU A 209 -5.59 15.64 -6.40
C LEU A 209 -5.40 17.14 -6.65
N ASN A 210 -4.18 17.63 -6.51
CA ASN A 210 -3.84 19.06 -6.63
C ASN A 210 -4.69 19.99 -5.75
N GLY A 211 -5.11 19.49 -4.58
CA GLY A 211 -5.93 20.22 -3.62
C GLY A 211 -7.45 20.02 -3.80
N ASP A 212 -7.89 19.54 -4.96
CA ASP A 212 -9.30 19.28 -5.23
C ASP A 212 -9.74 17.96 -4.58
N LEU A 213 -10.89 17.97 -3.89
CA LEU A 213 -11.51 16.76 -3.34
C LEU A 213 -12.12 15.94 -4.49
N VAL A 214 -11.51 14.79 -4.79
CA VAL A 214 -11.93 13.94 -5.92
C VAL A 214 -12.74 12.71 -5.48
N ARG A 215 -12.66 12.34 -4.20
CA ARG A 215 -13.46 11.24 -3.63
C ARG A 215 -13.65 11.40 -2.14
N THR A 216 -14.84 11.01 -1.66
CA THR A 216 -15.13 10.82 -0.24
C THR A 216 -15.77 9.45 -0.02
N LEU A 217 -15.22 8.70 0.94
CA LEU A 217 -15.83 7.49 1.50
C LEU A 217 -16.34 7.82 2.90
N PRO A 218 -17.67 7.95 3.11
CA PRO A 218 -18.21 8.19 4.45
C PRO A 218 -18.10 6.94 5.33
N ASN A 219 -17.82 7.15 6.62
CA ASN A 219 -17.83 6.09 7.61
C ASN A 219 -19.27 5.63 7.90
N LYS A 220 -19.57 4.39 7.50
CA LYS A 220 -20.87 3.71 7.73
C LYS A 220 -20.76 2.54 8.70
N GLY A 221 -19.63 2.40 9.39
CA GLY A 221 -19.36 1.34 10.34
C GLY A 221 -18.13 0.51 9.98
N SER A 222 -17.58 -0.18 10.98
CA SER A 222 -16.29 -0.86 10.93
C SER A 222 -16.18 -2.00 9.90
N LEU A 223 -17.30 -2.53 9.40
CA LEU A 223 -17.29 -3.58 8.37
C LEU A 223 -17.03 -3.04 6.96
N THR A 224 -17.19 -1.73 6.77
CA THR A 224 -17.09 -1.09 5.44
C THR A 224 -16.16 0.11 5.42
N PHE A 225 -15.54 0.42 6.56
CA PHE A 225 -14.69 1.60 6.71
C PHE A 225 -13.29 1.21 7.23
N PRO A 226 -12.20 1.62 6.54
CA PRO A 226 -10.82 1.31 6.92
C PRO A 226 -10.35 2.24 8.04
N GLY A 227 -10.80 1.98 9.27
CA GLY A 227 -10.54 2.84 10.43
C GLY A 227 -9.30 2.47 11.25
N ASP A 228 -8.77 1.25 11.08
CA ASP A 228 -7.65 0.72 11.88
C ASP A 228 -6.29 0.95 11.21
N ILE A 229 -5.98 2.21 10.91
CA ILE A 229 -4.70 2.61 10.30
C ILE A 229 -3.65 2.83 11.39
N THR A 230 -2.40 2.46 11.07
CA THR A 230 -1.26 2.64 12.00
C THR A 230 -0.02 3.23 11.35
N ASN A 231 0.07 3.23 10.03
CA ASN A 231 1.27 3.62 9.31
C ASN A 231 0.93 4.24 7.94
N PHE A 232 1.93 4.94 7.40
CA PHE A 232 1.97 5.42 6.03
C PHE A 232 3.14 4.76 5.30
N ARG A 233 2.85 4.13 4.17
CA ARG A 233 3.82 3.51 3.26
C ARG A 233 3.73 4.16 1.88
N PHE A 234 4.85 4.17 1.17
CA PHE A 234 4.89 4.56 -0.23
C PHE A 234 6.02 3.85 -0.95
N GLY A 235 5.88 3.71 -2.27
CA GLY A 235 6.87 2.97 -3.04
C GLY A 235 6.58 2.88 -4.52
N VAL A 236 7.45 2.19 -5.22
CA VAL A 236 7.30 1.82 -6.63
C VAL A 236 7.54 0.33 -6.78
N TRP A 237 6.73 -0.37 -7.59
CA TRP A 237 6.81 -1.82 -7.74
C TRP A 237 6.41 -2.30 -9.14
N ASP A 238 6.79 -3.55 -9.46
CA ASP A 238 6.50 -4.22 -10.73
C ASP A 238 5.12 -4.91 -10.71
N GLY A 239 4.16 -4.30 -11.40
CA GLY A 239 2.80 -4.79 -11.58
C GLY A 239 2.63 -5.88 -12.63
N SER A 240 3.70 -6.35 -13.29
CA SER A 240 3.63 -7.31 -14.41
C SER A 240 2.93 -8.63 -14.05
N ASN A 241 2.95 -9.05 -12.77
CA ASN A 241 2.21 -10.23 -12.30
C ASN A 241 0.68 -10.03 -12.30
N THR A 242 0.22 -8.80 -12.46
CA THR A 242 -1.16 -8.37 -12.62
C THR A 242 -1.34 -7.64 -13.96
N SER A 243 -0.74 -8.16 -15.03
CA SER A 243 -0.61 -7.48 -16.33
C SER A 243 -1.93 -7.01 -16.96
N GLY A 244 -3.05 -7.67 -16.66
CA GLY A 244 -4.38 -7.19 -17.08
C GLY A 244 -4.74 -5.82 -16.51
N TRP A 245 -4.22 -5.46 -15.33
CA TRP A 245 -4.42 -4.17 -14.66
C TRP A 245 -3.20 -3.24 -14.73
N ALA A 246 -1.97 -3.76 -14.65
CA ALA A 246 -0.77 -2.90 -14.66
C ALA A 246 -0.12 -2.78 -16.04
N GLY A 247 -0.39 -3.72 -16.95
CA GLY A 247 0.49 -3.99 -18.10
C GLY A 247 1.76 -4.74 -17.66
N THR A 248 2.68 -4.92 -18.61
CA THR A 248 3.97 -5.59 -18.38
C THR A 248 5.11 -4.61 -18.58
N ILE A 249 6.14 -4.68 -17.74
CA ILE A 249 7.35 -3.86 -17.89
C ILE A 249 8.20 -4.39 -19.05
N ASP A 250 8.54 -3.49 -19.97
CA ASP A 250 9.64 -3.69 -20.89
C ASP A 250 10.96 -3.27 -20.22
N TRP A 251 11.76 -4.26 -19.83
CA TRP A 251 13.07 -4.03 -19.21
C TRP A 251 14.16 -3.65 -20.22
N SER A 252 13.92 -3.77 -21.53
CA SER A 252 14.90 -3.36 -22.55
C SER A 252 15.09 -1.84 -22.61
N ILE A 253 14.09 -1.08 -22.17
CA ILE A 253 14.12 0.39 -22.07
C ILE A 253 14.60 0.89 -20.70
N GLY A 254 15.19 0.01 -19.89
CA GLY A 254 15.85 0.34 -18.62
C GLY A 254 14.91 0.36 -17.41
N SER A 255 15.34 1.03 -16.35
CA SER A 255 14.58 1.20 -15.10
C SER A 255 13.47 2.24 -15.23
N ARG A 256 12.54 2.26 -14.26
CA ARG A 256 11.57 3.35 -14.07
C ARG A 256 11.80 4.01 -12.73
N SER A 257 11.42 5.28 -12.62
CA SER A 257 11.63 6.03 -11.39
C SER A 257 10.43 6.90 -11.07
N ALA A 258 10.00 6.86 -9.82
CA ALA A 258 9.15 7.89 -9.23
C ALA A 258 10.04 8.93 -8.53
N PHE A 259 9.58 10.17 -8.50
CA PHE A 259 10.31 11.28 -7.89
C PHE A 259 9.40 12.02 -6.92
N ILE A 260 9.81 12.13 -5.67
CA ILE A 260 9.08 12.85 -4.63
C ILE A 260 9.84 14.14 -4.33
N LYS A 261 9.13 15.26 -4.42
CA LYS A 261 9.63 16.59 -4.09
C LYS A 261 9.46 16.90 -2.61
N SER A 262 8.29 16.62 -2.06
CA SER A 262 8.00 16.89 -0.65
C SER A 262 6.91 15.98 -0.11
N ILE A 263 6.93 15.77 1.21
CA ILE A 263 5.89 15.07 1.95
C ILE A 263 5.48 15.96 3.13
N SER A 264 4.17 16.07 3.37
CA SER A 264 3.60 16.68 4.58
C SER A 264 2.66 15.68 5.23
N ILE A 265 2.76 15.52 6.55
CA ILE A 265 1.96 14.63 7.36
C ILE A 265 1.39 15.46 8.50
N LYS A 266 0.07 15.56 8.58
CA LYS A 266 -0.66 16.27 9.62
C LYS A 266 -1.55 15.28 10.38
N PRO A 267 -1.07 14.73 11.51
CA PRO A 267 -1.86 13.84 12.36
C PRO A 267 -3.07 14.58 12.96
N TYR A 268 -4.21 13.89 13.10
CA TYR A 268 -5.40 14.40 13.79
C TYR A 268 -5.52 13.79 15.18
N CYS A 269 -5.32 14.66 16.16
CA CYS A 269 -5.52 14.48 17.58
C CYS A 269 -6.48 15.60 18.02
#